data_AF-H2YX43-F1
#
_entry.id   AF-H2YX43-F1
#
_cell.length_a   1.000
_cell.length_b   1.000
_cell.length_c   1.000
_cell.angle_alpha   90.00
_cell.angle_beta   90.00
_cell.angle_gamma   90.00
#
_symmetry.space_group_name_H-M   'P 1'
#
loop_
_entity.id
_entity.type
_entity.pdbx_description
1 polymer ?
#
loop_
_entity_poly.entity_id
_entity_poly.type
_entity_poly.pdbx_seq_one_letter_code
_entity_poly.pdbx_strand_id
1 'polypeptide(L)'
;GNPHSGNPSSEHMADIVHQVRGTVLNHFNVTNDQYDCVFTSGATGALRVLAENFEWTKGKSKFVYLEDNHTSVVGIREPVETQNCEAWSKSPFHLQNYDAVKVKEQNKIYFRVGNIFAYPAQSNFSGTKYPLFWISEVKKGEAFNLSKLITTMALRLLKYTATPITRTLAASKNIHLRSGCFCNVGACVSMLNLTPENMKTIFQSGHSCGDHIDIVDGKPVGAIRASLGYMSSTRDVDSLVQFIKESFLQENNLSAEVNDEVYYDARSSVSDSSKALTLEKIFLYPVKSCRAIEVKQWTLCETGLTHDRMWMIVNDYGVCLTQKRENLLALIQPSIDLEAGTLTLESESCGSVEVPLNADDRIDGSVDINVCESKVCGDRVSGYDCGEKVSKWLSEFLGYKCYLIRKNNETRFAKKRKEIENCSNQTLALTNGAQYLMLTSSSVKFLQEKINSQLSEDGSKLGFDEIVDRFRCNFLVSGCKAFEEESWSKIFIRNQANVVKFMCSGLSNRCSMICVDKTGQKGLEPLRTLGT
;
A
#
# COMPACT_ATOMS: atom_id res chain seq x y z
N GLY A 1 7.01 -1.19 34.43
CA GLY A 1 7.35 -2.13 35.51
C GLY A 1 6.34 -3.26 35.53
N ASN A 2 6.65 -4.37 36.20
CA ASN A 2 5.66 -5.40 36.49
C ASN A 2 4.57 -4.79 37.41
N PRO A 3 3.30 -4.72 37.00
CA PRO A 3 2.24 -4.08 37.78
C PRO A 3 1.94 -4.78 39.11
N HIS A 4 2.51 -5.96 39.35
CA HIS A 4 2.37 -6.72 40.60
C HIS A 4 3.53 -6.51 41.58
N SER A 5 4.54 -5.70 41.25
CA SER A 5 5.64 -5.40 42.17
C SER A 5 5.30 -4.20 43.06
N GLY A 6 5.46 -4.30 44.37
CA GLY A 6 5.38 -3.18 45.32
C GLY A 6 6.58 -2.22 45.28
N ASN A 7 7.19 -2.03 44.11
CA ASN A 7 8.26 -1.05 43.93
C ASN A 7 7.62 0.34 43.72
N PRO A 8 8.14 1.42 44.33
CA PRO A 8 7.63 2.78 44.15
C PRO A 8 7.39 3.20 42.69
N SER A 9 8.25 2.77 41.75
CA SER A 9 8.05 3.07 40.32
C SER A 9 6.84 2.35 39.71
N SER A 10 6.51 1.16 40.20
CA SER A 10 5.33 0.41 39.77
C SER A 10 4.05 0.94 40.41
N GLU A 11 4.08 1.36 41.67
CA GLU A 11 2.96 2.04 42.35
C GLU A 11 2.63 3.38 41.66
N HIS A 12 3.66 4.19 41.38
CA HIS A 12 3.47 5.44 40.66
C HIS A 12 2.86 5.23 39.26
N MET A 13 3.27 4.17 38.55
CA MET A 13 2.66 3.81 37.28
C MET A 13 1.19 3.39 37.46
N ALA A 14 0.85 2.66 38.53
CA ALA A 14 -0.53 2.26 38.81
C ALA A 14 -1.43 3.49 39.06
N ASP A 15 -0.96 4.48 39.82
CA ASP A 15 -1.67 5.74 40.06
C ASP A 15 -1.92 6.50 38.75
N ILE A 16 -0.92 6.60 37.88
CA ILE A 16 -1.06 7.20 36.55
C ILE A 16 -2.13 6.47 35.74
N VAL A 17 -2.10 5.13 35.70
CA VAL A 17 -3.10 4.34 34.98
C VAL A 17 -4.51 4.59 35.54
N HIS A 18 -4.67 4.68 36.87
CA HIS A 18 -5.95 5.02 37.49
C HIS A 18 -6.44 6.43 37.12
N GLN A 19 -5.55 7.43 37.11
CA GLN A 19 -5.91 8.78 36.68
C GLN A 19 -6.37 8.80 35.23
N VAL A 20 -5.65 8.12 34.33
CA VAL A 20 -6.02 8.04 32.91
C VAL A 20 -7.39 7.36 32.73
N ARG A 21 -7.70 6.30 33.48
CA ARG A 21 -9.04 5.69 33.48
C ARG A 21 -10.11 6.72 33.85
N GLY A 22 -9.89 7.49 34.90
CA GLY A 22 -10.80 8.58 35.31
C GLY A 22 -10.99 9.63 34.21
N THR A 23 -9.92 10.03 33.54
CA THR A 23 -10.00 10.97 32.39
C THR A 23 -10.82 10.41 31.24
N VAL A 24 -10.66 9.12 30.89
CA VAL A 24 -11.43 8.47 29.83
C VAL A 24 -12.91 8.41 30.17
N LEU A 25 -13.26 8.02 31.40
CA LEU A 25 -14.66 7.94 31.82
C LEU A 25 -15.33 9.32 31.84
N ASN A 26 -14.62 10.35 32.32
CA ASN A 26 -15.08 11.73 32.28
C ASN A 26 -15.29 12.21 30.84
N HIS A 27 -14.42 11.84 29.89
CA HIS A 27 -14.59 12.19 28.48
C HIS A 27 -15.90 11.64 27.88
N PHE A 28 -16.32 10.45 28.32
CA PHE A 28 -17.58 9.82 27.88
C PHE A 28 -18.78 10.18 28.76
N ASN A 29 -18.63 11.07 29.75
CA ASN A 29 -19.67 11.43 30.72
C ASN A 29 -20.27 10.20 31.44
N VAL A 30 -19.41 9.26 31.87
CA VAL A 30 -19.81 8.05 32.62
C VAL A 30 -19.02 7.94 33.94
N THR A 31 -19.56 7.20 34.90
CA THR A 31 -18.92 6.98 36.22
C THR A 31 -18.41 5.54 36.39
N ASN A 32 -17.46 5.35 37.31
CA ASN A 32 -16.95 4.03 37.70
C ASN A 32 -18.00 3.11 38.35
N ASP A 33 -19.16 3.64 38.75
CA ASP A 33 -20.23 2.81 39.32
C ASP A 33 -20.98 2.01 38.25
N GLN A 34 -20.89 2.44 36.99
CA GLN A 34 -21.61 1.85 35.86
C GLN A 34 -20.69 1.28 34.79
N TYR A 35 -19.48 1.80 34.67
CA TYR A 35 -18.54 1.43 33.61
C TYR A 35 -17.11 1.30 34.12
N ASP A 36 -16.45 0.23 33.69
CA ASP A 36 -15.01 0.05 33.86
C ASP A 36 -14.23 0.46 32.60
N CYS A 37 -13.02 0.96 32.77
CA CYS A 37 -12.11 1.30 31.67
C CYS A 37 -10.96 0.27 31.55
N VAL A 38 -11.00 -0.52 30.47
CA VAL A 38 -10.01 -1.57 30.17
C VAL A 38 -9.17 -1.16 28.97
N PHE A 39 -7.86 -1.02 29.17
CA PHE A 39 -6.91 -0.79 28.07
C PHE A 39 -6.61 -2.09 27.34
N THR A 40 -6.66 -2.05 26.01
CA THR A 40 -6.36 -3.18 25.13
C THR A 40 -5.34 -2.75 24.07
N SER A 41 -4.78 -3.71 23.32
CA SER A 41 -3.83 -3.43 22.24
C SER A 41 -4.44 -2.66 21.06
N GLY A 42 -5.78 -2.54 21.00
CA GLY A 42 -6.51 -1.77 20.00
C GLY A 42 -7.98 -2.20 19.89
N ALA A 43 -8.74 -1.53 19.02
CA ALA A 43 -10.19 -1.76 18.88
C ALA A 43 -10.55 -3.22 18.55
N THR A 44 -9.79 -3.89 17.68
CA THR A 44 -9.98 -5.32 17.37
C THR A 44 -9.79 -6.20 18.61
N GLY A 45 -8.80 -5.91 19.45
CA GLY A 45 -8.56 -6.63 20.69
C GLY A 45 -9.71 -6.46 21.68
N ALA A 46 -10.21 -5.22 21.85
CA ALA A 46 -11.37 -4.95 22.69
C ALA A 46 -12.63 -5.71 22.26
N LEU A 47 -12.94 -5.70 20.95
CA LEU A 47 -14.11 -6.40 20.40
C LEU A 47 -13.98 -7.92 20.53
N ARG A 48 -12.77 -8.46 20.40
CA ARG A 48 -12.50 -9.88 20.60
C ARG A 48 -12.74 -10.29 22.06
N VAL A 49 -12.19 -9.55 23.02
CA VAL A 49 -12.43 -9.80 24.46
C VAL A 49 -13.93 -9.76 24.76
N LEU A 50 -14.66 -8.80 24.21
CA LEU A 50 -16.11 -8.70 24.36
C LEU A 50 -16.82 -9.94 23.78
N ALA A 51 -16.48 -10.36 22.57
CA ALA A 51 -17.12 -11.51 21.92
C ALA A 51 -16.85 -12.84 22.64
N GLU A 52 -15.62 -13.04 23.13
CA GLU A 52 -15.20 -14.28 23.82
C GLU A 52 -15.77 -14.39 25.24
N ASN A 53 -16.06 -13.27 25.91
CA ASN A 53 -16.58 -13.25 27.28
C ASN A 53 -18.09 -12.96 27.38
N PHE A 54 -18.77 -12.77 26.25
CA PHE A 54 -20.22 -12.55 26.25
C PHE A 54 -20.97 -13.86 26.58
N GLU A 55 -22.02 -13.77 27.40
CA GLU A 55 -22.85 -14.92 27.79
C GLU A 55 -23.80 -15.34 26.65
N TRP A 56 -23.25 -16.04 25.65
CA TRP A 56 -24.01 -16.57 24.52
C TRP A 56 -24.96 -17.68 24.95
N THR A 57 -26.26 -17.54 24.66
CA THR A 57 -27.24 -18.62 24.82
C THR A 57 -27.45 -19.33 23.48
N LYS A 58 -26.95 -20.57 23.38
CA LYS A 58 -27.04 -21.41 22.18
C LYS A 58 -28.45 -21.39 21.55
N GLY A 59 -28.51 -21.08 20.25
CA GLY A 59 -29.75 -21.03 19.46
C GLY A 59 -30.74 -19.91 19.84
N LYS A 60 -30.39 -19.03 20.78
CA LYS A 60 -31.27 -17.92 21.22
C LYS A 60 -30.61 -16.56 21.09
N SER A 61 -29.34 -16.44 21.43
CA SER A 61 -28.60 -15.18 21.33
C SER A 61 -28.37 -14.81 19.87
N LYS A 62 -28.43 -13.51 19.60
CA LYS A 62 -28.22 -12.94 18.28
C LYS A 62 -27.17 -11.85 18.33
N PHE A 63 -26.33 -11.82 17.31
CA PHE A 63 -25.45 -10.71 17.01
C PHE A 63 -25.98 -9.96 15.78
N VAL A 64 -26.39 -8.71 15.96
CA VAL A 64 -26.89 -7.86 14.87
C VAL A 64 -25.91 -6.71 14.66
N TYR A 65 -25.49 -6.47 13.44
CA TYR A 65 -24.54 -5.39 13.15
C TYR A 65 -24.85 -4.69 11.83
N LEU A 66 -24.45 -3.41 11.72
CA LEU A 66 -24.56 -2.69 10.45
C LEU A 66 -23.47 -3.07 9.47
N GLU A 67 -23.82 -3.11 8.18
CA GLU A 67 -22.89 -3.29 7.05
C GLU A 67 -21.82 -2.19 6.98
N ASP A 68 -22.12 -1.02 7.57
CA ASP A 68 -21.20 0.10 7.71
C ASP A 68 -20.20 -0.07 8.84
N ASN A 69 -20.21 -1.15 9.60
CA ASN A 69 -19.21 -1.39 10.63
C ASN A 69 -17.83 -1.70 10.05
N HIS A 70 -16.81 -1.45 10.86
CA HIS A 70 -15.45 -1.89 10.60
C HIS A 70 -15.35 -3.43 10.60
N THR A 71 -14.45 -4.01 9.80
CA THR A 71 -14.21 -5.46 9.71
C THR A 71 -13.94 -6.11 11.07
N SER A 72 -13.37 -5.39 12.02
CA SER A 72 -13.19 -5.86 13.40
C SER A 72 -14.50 -6.22 14.10
N VAL A 73 -15.60 -5.50 13.83
CA VAL A 73 -16.94 -5.85 14.35
C VAL A 73 -17.51 -7.03 13.58
N VAL A 74 -17.30 -7.07 12.27
CA VAL A 74 -17.71 -8.20 11.41
C VAL A 74 -17.01 -9.50 11.82
N GLY A 75 -15.80 -9.41 12.39
CA GLY A 75 -15.05 -10.55 12.95
C GLY A 75 -15.71 -11.22 14.16
N ILE A 76 -16.64 -10.55 14.86
CA ILE A 76 -17.38 -11.15 15.99
C ILE A 76 -18.24 -12.34 15.53
N ARG A 77 -18.56 -12.44 14.23
CA ARG A 77 -19.30 -13.56 13.67
C ARG A 77 -18.69 -14.92 13.97
N GLU A 78 -17.36 -15.02 13.92
CA GLU A 78 -16.67 -16.30 14.14
C GLU A 78 -16.94 -16.83 15.57
N PRO A 79 -16.67 -16.07 16.66
CA PRO A 79 -17.10 -16.47 18.01
C PRO A 79 -18.59 -16.79 18.13
N VAL A 80 -19.48 -16.01 17.51
CA VAL A 80 -20.93 -16.23 17.56
C VAL A 80 -21.34 -17.57 16.94
N GLU A 81 -20.78 -17.88 15.77
CA GLU A 81 -21.03 -19.13 15.04
C GLU A 81 -20.49 -20.34 15.81
N THR A 82 -19.31 -20.24 16.45
CA THR A 82 -18.78 -21.32 17.30
C THR A 82 -19.68 -21.65 18.49
N GLN A 83 -20.45 -20.66 18.98
CA GLN A 83 -21.43 -20.84 20.05
C GLN A 83 -22.82 -21.29 19.55
N ASN A 84 -22.96 -21.64 18.26
CA ASN A 84 -24.22 -21.99 17.61
C ASN A 84 -25.31 -20.89 17.79
N CYS A 85 -24.90 -19.63 17.66
CA CYS A 85 -25.76 -18.47 17.68
C CYS A 85 -25.80 -17.82 16.28
N GLU A 86 -26.76 -16.91 16.05
CA GLU A 86 -26.94 -16.30 14.74
C GLU A 86 -26.31 -14.90 14.66
N ALA A 87 -25.66 -14.60 13.53
CA ALA A 87 -25.16 -13.27 13.23
C ALA A 87 -25.84 -12.66 11.99
N TRP A 88 -26.44 -11.49 12.13
CA TRP A 88 -27.22 -10.82 11.08
C TRP A 88 -26.62 -9.46 10.73
N SER A 89 -26.29 -9.25 9.46
CA SER A 89 -25.93 -7.93 8.93
C SER A 89 -27.19 -7.13 8.57
N LYS A 90 -27.11 -5.80 8.73
CA LYS A 90 -28.17 -4.87 8.30
C LYS A 90 -27.59 -3.66 7.58
N SER A 91 -28.15 -3.36 6.41
CA SER A 91 -27.87 -2.07 5.77
C SER A 91 -28.35 -0.90 6.64
N PRO A 92 -27.54 0.16 6.80
CA PRO A 92 -27.93 1.41 7.43
C PRO A 92 -29.23 2.05 6.96
N PHE A 93 -29.53 1.92 5.67
CA PHE A 93 -30.72 2.47 5.03
C PHE A 93 -32.00 1.89 5.66
N HIS A 94 -31.95 0.66 6.15
CA HIS A 94 -33.09 -0.02 6.78
C HIS A 94 -33.45 0.55 8.17
N LEU A 95 -32.62 1.40 8.78
CA LEU A 95 -32.85 1.91 10.14
C LEU A 95 -33.23 3.39 10.19
N GLN A 96 -32.93 4.17 9.15
CA GLN A 96 -33.19 5.62 9.13
C GLN A 96 -34.65 6.00 8.83
N ASN A 97 -35.42 5.13 8.15
CA ASN A 97 -36.81 5.37 7.76
C ASN A 97 -37.82 4.61 8.65
N TYR A 98 -37.47 4.35 9.90
CA TYR A 98 -38.29 3.56 10.81
C TYR A 98 -39.15 4.45 11.71
N ASP A 99 -40.47 4.44 11.48
CA ASP A 99 -41.43 4.86 12.50
C ASP A 99 -41.56 3.74 13.54
N ALA A 100 -41.31 4.07 14.81
CA ALA A 100 -41.41 3.12 15.92
C ALA A 100 -42.83 2.51 15.98
N VAL A 101 -42.99 1.28 15.49
CA VAL A 101 -44.24 0.54 15.69
C VAL A 101 -44.22 -0.01 17.11
N LYS A 102 -45.01 0.63 18.00
CA LYS A 102 -45.25 0.15 19.37
C LYS A 102 -45.71 -1.31 19.33
N VAL A 103 -44.85 -2.23 19.72
CA VAL A 103 -45.24 -3.63 19.95
C VAL A 103 -46.13 -3.64 21.19
N LYS A 104 -47.41 -3.98 21.04
CA LYS A 104 -48.35 -4.13 22.16
C LYS A 104 -47.81 -5.21 23.11
N GLU A 105 -47.60 -4.82 24.36
CA GLU A 105 -47.23 -5.72 25.45
C GLU A 105 -48.23 -6.88 25.55
N GLN A 106 -47.75 -8.10 25.34
CA GLN A 106 -48.41 -9.29 25.83
C GLN A 106 -47.45 -10.01 26.78
N ASN A 107 -47.84 -10.04 28.04
CA ASN A 107 -47.21 -10.73 29.17
C ASN A 107 -46.49 -12.01 28.74
N LYS A 108 -45.17 -11.93 28.58
CA LYS A 108 -44.29 -13.10 28.51
C LYS A 108 -43.15 -12.90 29.51
N ILE A 109 -42.96 -13.90 30.34
CA ILE A 109 -41.80 -14.02 31.24
C ILE A 109 -40.57 -14.14 30.34
N TYR A 110 -39.85 -13.03 30.14
CA TYR A 110 -38.63 -13.02 29.35
C TYR A 110 -37.51 -13.64 30.20
N PHE A 111 -37.09 -14.86 29.88
CA PHE A 111 -35.69 -15.22 30.09
C PHE A 111 -34.88 -14.23 29.24
N ARG A 112 -34.19 -13.27 29.88
CA ARG A 112 -33.37 -12.26 29.19
C ARG A 112 -32.20 -12.97 28.51
N VAL A 113 -32.42 -13.42 27.29
CA VAL A 113 -31.35 -13.90 26.42
C VAL A 113 -30.52 -12.68 26.01
N GLY A 114 -29.21 -12.71 26.29
CA GLY A 114 -28.29 -11.67 25.87
C GLY A 114 -28.18 -11.61 24.34
N ASN A 115 -28.30 -10.41 23.77
CA ASN A 115 -28.05 -10.14 22.35
C ASN A 115 -27.06 -8.98 22.23
N ILE A 116 -26.28 -8.97 21.14
CA ILE A 116 -25.37 -7.88 20.82
C ILE A 116 -25.90 -7.13 19.60
N PHE A 117 -26.03 -5.81 19.72
CA PHE A 117 -26.25 -4.92 18.58
C PHE A 117 -25.05 -3.99 18.43
N ALA A 118 -24.46 -3.93 17.23
CA ALA A 118 -23.28 -3.11 16.96
C ALA A 118 -23.50 -2.18 15.76
N TYR A 119 -23.23 -0.90 15.95
CA TYR A 119 -23.23 0.09 14.88
C TYR A 119 -22.15 1.14 15.14
N PRO A 120 -21.56 1.73 14.08
CA PRO A 120 -20.57 2.78 14.29
C PRO A 120 -21.28 4.07 14.68
N ALA A 121 -20.70 4.89 15.56
CA ALA A 121 -21.21 6.25 15.79
C ALA A 121 -21.06 7.11 14.52
N GLN A 122 -19.99 6.87 13.75
CA GLN A 122 -19.76 7.44 12.43
C GLN A 122 -19.16 6.39 11.49
N SER A 123 -19.72 6.24 10.30
CA SER A 123 -19.17 5.38 9.26
C SER A 123 -17.80 5.89 8.82
N ASN A 124 -16.80 5.01 8.79
CA ASN A 124 -15.47 5.35 8.27
C ASN A 124 -15.48 5.55 6.76
N PHE A 125 -16.41 4.89 6.05
CA PHE A 125 -16.57 4.98 4.60
C PHE A 125 -17.32 6.26 4.20
N SER A 126 -18.59 6.36 4.58
CA SER A 126 -19.48 7.45 4.13
C SER A 126 -19.37 8.72 4.97
N GLY A 127 -18.81 8.62 6.19
CA GLY A 127 -18.83 9.73 7.14
C GLY A 127 -20.19 9.95 7.82
N THR A 128 -21.21 9.16 7.47
CA THR A 128 -22.56 9.21 8.06
C THR A 128 -22.47 9.02 9.57
N LYS A 129 -23.08 9.95 10.33
CA LYS A 129 -23.23 9.83 11.78
C LYS A 129 -24.58 9.19 12.09
N TYR A 130 -24.57 8.15 12.90
CA TYR A 130 -25.78 7.43 13.28
C TYR A 130 -26.37 7.99 14.58
N PRO A 131 -27.70 7.98 14.75
CA PRO A 131 -28.32 8.51 15.96
C PRO A 131 -27.90 7.71 17.20
N LEU A 132 -27.48 8.42 18.25
CA LEU A 132 -27.09 7.78 19.52
C LEU A 132 -28.30 7.25 20.31
N PHE A 133 -29.50 7.77 20.06
CA PHE A 133 -30.73 7.32 20.73
C PHE A 133 -31.10 5.86 20.41
N TRP A 134 -30.55 5.27 19.34
CA TRP A 134 -30.74 3.84 19.06
C TRP A 134 -30.25 2.95 20.21
N ILE A 135 -29.24 3.38 20.98
CA ILE A 135 -28.75 2.65 22.14
C ILE A 135 -29.85 2.47 23.19
N SER A 136 -30.60 3.54 23.50
CA SER A 136 -31.68 3.47 24.48
C SER A 136 -32.87 2.66 23.98
N GLU A 137 -33.22 2.77 22.71
CA GLU A 137 -34.36 2.03 22.11
C GLU A 137 -34.11 0.52 22.07
N VAL A 138 -32.90 0.11 21.68
CA VAL A 138 -32.51 -1.31 21.69
C VAL A 138 -32.50 -1.87 23.11
N LYS A 139 -32.03 -1.10 24.11
CA LYS A 139 -32.06 -1.51 25.53
C LYS A 139 -33.48 -1.66 26.08
N LYS A 140 -34.46 -0.93 25.56
CA LYS A 140 -35.89 -1.04 25.94
C LYS A 140 -36.61 -2.23 25.32
N GLY A 141 -36.03 -2.89 24.30
CA GLY A 141 -36.63 -4.06 23.65
C GLY A 141 -37.60 -3.75 22.51
N GLU A 142 -37.64 -2.50 22.02
CA GLU A 142 -38.44 -2.08 20.87
C GLU A 142 -37.73 -2.50 19.56
N ALA A 143 -37.82 -3.79 19.21
CA ALA A 143 -37.01 -4.38 18.12
C ALA A 143 -37.61 -4.19 16.72
N PHE A 144 -36.81 -3.63 15.81
CA PHE A 144 -37.04 -3.55 14.36
C PHE A 144 -37.43 -4.92 13.76
N ASN A 145 -38.57 -5.01 13.07
CA ASN A 145 -39.00 -6.21 12.32
C ASN A 145 -38.44 -6.14 10.89
N LEU A 146 -37.71 -7.18 10.48
CA LEU A 146 -36.60 -7.08 9.52
C LEU A 146 -36.86 -7.76 8.15
N SER A 147 -38.12 -8.00 7.78
CA SER A 147 -38.47 -9.00 6.76
C SER A 147 -38.85 -8.50 5.36
N LYS A 148 -39.04 -7.21 5.09
CA LYS A 148 -39.39 -6.73 3.73
C LYS A 148 -39.04 -5.26 3.56
N LEU A 149 -38.11 -4.87 2.67
CA LEU A 149 -37.98 -3.47 2.25
C LEU A 149 -37.24 -3.32 0.91
N ILE A 150 -37.72 -2.38 0.09
CA ILE A 150 -37.22 -1.97 -1.24
C ILE A 150 -36.73 -0.50 -1.16
N THR A 151 -35.73 -0.22 -2.00
CA THR A 151 -34.86 0.92 -2.31
C THR A 151 -35.45 2.35 -2.38
N THR A 152 -34.62 3.40 -2.06
CA THR A 152 -34.23 4.52 -2.97
C THR A 152 -32.96 5.34 -2.54
N MET A 153 -31.99 5.43 -3.48
CA MET A 153 -30.91 6.42 -3.83
C MET A 153 -30.04 7.20 -2.82
N ALA A 154 -28.72 7.15 -3.09
CA ALA A 154 -27.67 8.09 -2.66
C ALA A 154 -27.00 8.78 -3.86
N LEU A 155 -26.53 10.02 -3.66
CA LEU A 155 -25.89 10.89 -4.66
C LEU A 155 -24.61 10.27 -5.25
N ARG A 156 -24.46 10.39 -6.58
CA ARG A 156 -23.43 9.74 -7.40
C ARG A 156 -22.39 10.78 -7.84
N LEU A 157 -21.17 10.73 -7.29
CA LEU A 157 -20.00 11.42 -7.86
C LEU A 157 -19.25 10.44 -8.77
N LEU A 158 -19.05 10.86 -10.03
CA LEU A 158 -18.51 10.07 -11.13
C LEU A 158 -17.04 10.44 -11.41
N LYS A 159 -16.18 9.42 -11.30
CA LYS A 159 -14.88 9.13 -11.93
C LYS A 159 -13.86 8.70 -10.87
N TYR A 160 -13.52 7.40 -10.92
CA TYR A 160 -12.81 6.66 -9.89
C TYR A 160 -11.49 6.14 -10.43
N THR A 161 -10.35 6.62 -9.91
CA THR A 161 -9.08 5.90 -9.96
C THR A 161 -8.22 6.15 -8.71
N ALA A 162 -7.74 5.03 -8.17
CA ALA A 162 -6.49 4.77 -7.45
C ALA A 162 -6.11 5.48 -6.14
N THR A 163 -6.17 4.71 -5.03
CA THR A 163 -5.75 5.12 -3.68
C THR A 163 -4.24 5.42 -3.51
N PRO A 164 -3.28 4.79 -4.22
CA PRO A 164 -1.85 5.10 -4.10
C PRO A 164 -1.41 6.27 -4.98
N ILE A 165 -1.97 6.39 -6.18
CA ILE A 165 -1.68 7.47 -7.13
C ILE A 165 -2.22 8.78 -6.56
N THR A 166 -3.51 8.84 -6.21
CA THR A 166 -4.12 10.04 -5.63
C THR A 166 -3.46 10.45 -4.31
N ARG A 167 -3.03 9.51 -3.46
CA ARG A 167 -2.24 9.85 -2.25
C ARG A 167 -0.89 10.47 -2.60
N THR A 168 -0.23 9.96 -3.64
CA THR A 168 1.06 10.48 -4.10
C THR A 168 0.90 11.88 -4.71
N LEU A 169 -0.11 12.07 -5.56
CA LEU A 169 -0.45 13.35 -6.16
C LEU A 169 -0.80 14.38 -5.07
N ALA A 170 -1.64 14.01 -4.09
CA ALA A 170 -2.00 14.88 -2.98
C ALA A 170 -0.78 15.23 -2.11
N ALA A 171 0.08 14.25 -1.77
CA ALA A 171 1.27 14.49 -0.97
C ALA A 171 2.25 15.45 -1.65
N SER A 172 2.34 15.45 -2.98
CA SER A 172 3.18 16.42 -3.71
C SER A 172 2.69 17.88 -3.57
N LYS A 173 1.40 18.06 -3.25
CA LYS A 173 0.77 19.36 -2.98
C LYS A 173 0.66 19.62 -1.48
N ASN A 174 1.41 18.91 -0.64
CA ASN A 174 1.34 18.94 0.82
C ASN A 174 -0.04 18.58 1.40
N ILE A 175 -0.87 17.82 0.66
CA ILE A 175 -2.16 17.32 1.12
C ILE A 175 -2.00 15.88 1.59
N HIS A 176 -2.23 15.64 2.89
CA HIS A 176 -2.12 14.32 3.48
C HIS A 176 -3.46 13.59 3.45
N LEU A 177 -3.71 12.83 2.38
CA LEU A 177 -4.91 12.00 2.27
C LEU A 177 -4.74 10.65 2.99
N ARG A 178 -5.67 10.32 3.89
CA ARG A 178 -5.87 8.95 4.35
C ARG A 178 -6.69 8.20 3.31
N SER A 179 -6.02 7.41 2.47
CA SER A 179 -6.65 6.48 1.53
C SER A 179 -6.46 5.03 1.99
N GLY A 180 -7.20 4.09 1.43
CA GLY A 180 -7.08 2.65 1.68
C GLY A 180 -8.36 1.96 1.23
N CYS A 181 -8.31 0.65 0.95
CA CYS A 181 -9.54 -0.11 0.69
C CYS A 181 -10.30 -0.15 2.01
N PHE A 182 -11.49 0.43 2.07
CA PHE A 182 -12.13 0.64 3.36
C PHE A 182 -12.35 -0.68 4.10
N CYS A 183 -12.01 -0.67 5.39
CA CYS A 183 -12.34 -1.76 6.31
C CYS A 183 -13.84 -1.85 6.61
N ASN A 184 -14.71 -1.26 5.80
CA ASN A 184 -16.17 -1.23 5.95
C ASN A 184 -16.74 -1.83 4.66
N VAL A 185 -16.51 -3.14 4.48
CA VAL A 185 -16.73 -3.83 3.20
C VAL A 185 -18.19 -3.72 2.76
N GLY A 186 -19.15 -3.81 3.68
CA GLY A 186 -20.57 -3.66 3.36
C GLY A 186 -20.92 -2.29 2.78
N ALA A 187 -20.44 -1.21 3.41
CA ALA A 187 -20.58 0.15 2.90
C ALA A 187 -19.97 0.32 1.49
N CYS A 188 -18.77 -0.25 1.31
CA CYS A 188 -18.05 -0.19 0.03
C CYS A 188 -18.82 -0.89 -1.09
N VAL A 189 -19.27 -2.13 -0.83
CA VAL A 189 -20.04 -2.95 -1.78
C VAL A 189 -21.33 -2.25 -2.18
N SER A 190 -22.06 -1.72 -1.19
CA SER A 190 -23.32 -1.02 -1.43
C SER A 190 -23.11 0.25 -2.26
N MET A 191 -22.14 1.11 -1.89
CA MET A 191 -21.94 2.38 -2.59
C MET A 191 -21.40 2.20 -4.01
N LEU A 192 -20.51 1.23 -4.22
CA LEU A 192 -19.91 0.96 -5.53
C LEU A 192 -20.81 0.08 -6.42
N ASN A 193 -21.98 -0.34 -5.92
CA ASN A 193 -22.90 -1.27 -6.60
C ASN A 193 -22.19 -2.54 -7.08
N LEU A 194 -21.35 -3.12 -6.22
CA LEU A 194 -20.64 -4.37 -6.53
C LEU A 194 -21.59 -5.55 -6.33
N THR A 195 -21.65 -6.45 -7.32
CA THR A 195 -22.43 -7.68 -7.19
C THR A 195 -21.66 -8.76 -6.43
N PRO A 196 -22.32 -9.81 -5.93
CA PRO A 196 -21.62 -10.96 -5.35
C PRO A 196 -20.59 -11.59 -6.29
N GLU A 197 -20.84 -11.58 -7.59
CA GLU A 197 -19.91 -12.04 -8.63
C GLU A 197 -18.69 -11.12 -8.69
N ASN A 198 -18.87 -9.79 -8.71
CA ASN A 198 -17.76 -8.85 -8.65
C ASN A 198 -16.92 -9.08 -7.38
N MET A 199 -17.56 -9.32 -6.23
CA MET A 199 -16.85 -9.59 -4.99
C MET A 199 -16.04 -10.89 -5.03
N LYS A 200 -16.55 -11.95 -5.68
CA LYS A 200 -15.78 -13.17 -5.91
C LYS A 200 -14.57 -12.91 -6.81
N THR A 201 -14.75 -12.17 -7.90
CA THR A 201 -13.64 -11.82 -8.80
C THR A 201 -12.59 -10.97 -8.09
N ILE A 202 -13.01 -9.95 -7.33
CA ILE A 202 -12.11 -9.11 -6.52
C ILE A 202 -11.34 -9.96 -5.50
N PHE A 203 -11.99 -10.92 -4.86
CA PHE A 203 -11.31 -11.84 -3.94
C PHE A 203 -10.32 -12.75 -4.68
N GLN A 204 -10.70 -13.28 -5.85
CA GLN A 204 -9.88 -14.16 -6.68
C GLN A 204 -8.65 -13.45 -7.27
N SER A 205 -8.74 -12.14 -7.54
CA SER A 205 -7.60 -11.34 -7.99
C SER A 205 -6.54 -11.13 -6.90
N GLY A 206 -6.79 -11.61 -5.68
CA GLY A 206 -5.90 -11.47 -4.54
C GLY A 206 -5.98 -10.09 -3.88
N HIS A 207 -7.07 -9.34 -4.12
CA HIS A 207 -7.25 -8.03 -3.52
C HIS A 207 -7.25 -8.08 -1.99
N SER A 208 -6.51 -7.17 -1.38
CA SER A 208 -6.43 -6.98 0.06
C SER A 208 -6.38 -5.50 0.42
N CYS A 209 -6.86 -5.18 1.61
CA CYS A 209 -6.90 -3.79 2.08
C CYS A 209 -5.50 -3.16 2.10
N GLY A 210 -5.35 -2.06 1.35
CA GLY A 210 -4.09 -1.31 1.29
C GLY A 210 -3.09 -1.82 0.27
N ASP A 211 -3.50 -2.75 -0.61
CA ASP A 211 -2.71 -3.16 -1.76
C ASP A 211 -2.67 -2.07 -2.87
N HIS A 212 -2.31 -2.47 -4.08
CA HIS A 212 -2.20 -1.59 -5.24
C HIS A 212 -3.26 -1.89 -6.31
N ILE A 213 -4.22 -2.74 -6.01
CA ILE A 213 -5.32 -3.11 -6.90
C ILE A 213 -6.46 -2.14 -6.59
N ASP A 214 -6.69 -1.18 -7.49
CA ASP A 214 -7.75 -0.19 -7.30
C ASP A 214 -8.98 -0.43 -8.20
N ILE A 215 -8.81 -1.22 -9.26
CA ILE A 215 -9.85 -1.59 -10.22
C ILE A 215 -9.72 -3.08 -10.55
N VAL A 216 -10.84 -3.79 -10.57
CA VAL A 216 -10.96 -5.18 -11.05
C VAL A 216 -12.13 -5.20 -12.03
N ASP A 217 -11.91 -5.70 -13.25
CA ASP A 217 -12.92 -5.74 -14.34
C ASP A 217 -13.61 -4.38 -14.60
N GLY A 218 -12.83 -3.29 -14.59
CA GLY A 218 -13.35 -1.93 -14.78
C GLY A 218 -14.21 -1.41 -13.61
N LYS A 219 -14.34 -2.18 -12.51
CA LYS A 219 -15.02 -1.76 -11.29
C LYS A 219 -14.01 -1.30 -10.23
N PRO A 220 -14.20 -0.12 -9.62
CA PRO A 220 -13.37 0.30 -8.51
C PRO A 220 -13.60 -0.64 -7.32
N VAL A 221 -12.54 -0.89 -6.55
CA VAL A 221 -12.62 -1.73 -5.33
C VAL A 221 -12.62 -0.89 -4.04
N GLY A 222 -12.59 0.44 -4.18
CA GLY A 222 -12.59 1.37 -3.06
C GLY A 222 -12.91 2.81 -3.48
N ALA A 223 -12.78 3.73 -2.53
CA ALA A 223 -12.92 5.17 -2.73
C ALA A 223 -11.94 5.93 -1.82
N ILE A 224 -11.88 7.25 -1.95
CA ILE A 224 -11.04 8.11 -1.11
C ILE A 224 -11.95 9.05 -0.33
N ARG A 225 -11.74 9.13 0.98
CA ARG A 225 -12.45 10.06 1.85
C ARG A 225 -11.48 11.13 2.35
N ALA A 226 -11.79 12.39 2.07
CA ALA A 226 -11.21 13.52 2.80
C ALA A 226 -12.07 13.83 4.03
N SER A 227 -11.44 13.99 5.19
CA SER A 227 -12.11 14.42 6.42
C SER A 227 -11.41 15.65 6.96
N LEU A 228 -12.18 16.67 7.31
CA LEU A 228 -11.68 17.88 7.93
C LEU A 228 -11.63 17.67 9.45
N GLY A 229 -10.50 18.01 10.04
CA GLY A 229 -10.29 17.97 11.49
C GLY A 229 -10.54 19.34 12.12
N TYR A 230 -10.46 19.42 13.45
CA TYR A 230 -10.60 20.67 14.19
C TYR A 230 -9.60 21.75 13.75
N MET A 231 -8.40 21.35 13.33
CA MET A 231 -7.34 22.27 12.88
C MET A 231 -7.42 22.59 11.37
N SER A 232 -8.38 22.05 10.64
CA SER A 232 -8.55 22.34 9.22
C SER A 232 -9.12 23.75 9.03
N SER A 233 -8.46 24.52 8.17
CA SER A 233 -8.86 25.88 7.78
C SER A 233 -9.60 25.88 6.44
N THR A 234 -10.24 27.00 6.10
CA THR A 234 -10.82 27.22 4.76
C THR A 234 -9.77 27.11 3.66
N ARG A 235 -8.54 27.59 3.91
CA ARG A 235 -7.41 27.48 2.99
C ARG A 235 -7.07 26.02 2.67
N ASP A 236 -7.18 25.11 3.65
CA ASP A 236 -6.94 23.68 3.44
C ASP A 236 -8.02 23.07 2.53
N VAL A 237 -9.27 23.52 2.67
CA VAL A 237 -10.38 23.13 1.80
C VAL A 237 -10.17 23.65 0.38
N ASP A 238 -9.82 24.92 0.22
CA ASP A 238 -9.55 25.52 -1.08
C ASP A 238 -8.39 24.81 -1.79
N SER A 239 -7.32 24.50 -1.05
CA SER A 239 -6.17 23.74 -1.56
C SER A 239 -6.57 22.33 -2.02
N LEU A 240 -7.44 21.66 -1.26
CA LEU A 240 -7.98 20.35 -1.63
C LEU A 240 -8.87 20.42 -2.89
N VAL A 241 -9.74 21.43 -2.98
CA VAL A 241 -10.60 21.65 -4.15
C VAL A 241 -9.77 21.95 -5.39
N GLN A 242 -8.76 22.82 -5.25
CA GLN A 242 -7.85 23.16 -6.34
C GLN A 242 -7.05 21.95 -6.81
N PHE A 243 -6.54 21.14 -5.87
CA PHE A 243 -5.91 19.85 -6.18
C PHE A 243 -6.84 18.93 -6.99
N ILE A 244 -8.11 18.82 -6.58
CA ILE A 244 -9.10 18.01 -7.31
C ILE A 244 -9.32 18.53 -8.72
N LYS A 245 -9.42 19.87 -8.88
CA LYS A 245 -9.56 20.52 -10.18
C LYS A 245 -8.38 20.22 -11.09
N GLU A 246 -7.16 20.55 -10.64
CA GLU A 246 -5.94 20.39 -11.44
C GLU A 246 -5.62 18.93 -11.79
N SER A 247 -5.95 18.00 -10.89
CA SER A 247 -5.51 16.60 -11.03
C SER A 247 -6.55 15.69 -11.66
N PHE A 248 -7.84 16.03 -11.58
CA PHE A 248 -8.92 15.11 -11.96
C PHE A 248 -10.05 15.74 -12.78
N LEU A 249 -10.17 17.07 -12.85
CA LEU A 249 -11.13 17.73 -13.74
C LEU A 249 -10.42 18.13 -15.04
N GLN A 250 -10.66 17.40 -16.12
CA GLN A 250 -10.38 17.89 -17.46
C GLN A 250 -11.42 18.97 -17.82
N GLU A 251 -10.98 20.11 -18.37
CA GLU A 251 -11.89 21.01 -19.06
C GLU A 251 -12.48 20.27 -20.27
N ASN A 252 -13.78 19.99 -20.20
CA ASN A 252 -14.52 19.40 -21.30
C ASN A 252 -14.56 20.39 -22.47
N ASN A 253 -13.62 20.30 -23.41
CA ASN A 253 -13.89 20.70 -24.79
C ASN A 253 -14.76 19.63 -25.46
N LEU A 254 -16.04 19.60 -25.06
CA LEU A 254 -17.10 18.84 -25.73
C LEU A 254 -17.54 19.61 -26.98
N SER A 255 -16.69 19.60 -28.00
CA SER A 255 -17.08 19.88 -29.39
C SER A 255 -16.04 19.27 -30.34
N ALA A 256 -15.96 17.94 -30.35
CA ALA A 256 -15.46 17.20 -31.49
C ALA A 256 -16.39 16.01 -31.64
N GLU A 257 -17.06 15.94 -32.79
CA GLU A 257 -17.85 14.78 -33.20
C GLU A 257 -16.98 13.54 -33.05
N VAL A 258 -17.38 12.66 -32.13
CA VAL A 258 -16.72 11.37 -31.91
C VAL A 258 -17.19 10.46 -33.03
N ASN A 259 -16.33 10.22 -34.01
CA ASN A 259 -16.45 9.06 -34.88
C ASN A 259 -16.23 7.82 -34.00
N ASP A 260 -17.33 7.11 -33.71
CA ASP A 260 -17.37 5.84 -33.00
C ASP A 260 -16.75 4.70 -33.83
N GLU A 261 -15.44 4.73 -34.11
CA GLU A 261 -14.68 3.55 -34.58
C GLU A 261 -13.20 3.65 -34.19
N VAL A 262 -12.87 3.40 -32.91
CA VAL A 262 -11.54 2.87 -32.55
C VAL A 262 -11.73 1.77 -31.49
N TYR A 263 -12.18 0.60 -31.95
CA TYR A 263 -11.90 -0.66 -31.27
C TYR A 263 -10.43 -1.00 -31.55
N TYR A 264 -9.56 -0.94 -30.55
CA TYR A 264 -8.23 -1.55 -30.66
C TYR A 264 -8.39 -3.07 -30.51
N ASP A 265 -8.63 -3.73 -31.63
CA ASP A 265 -8.65 -5.18 -31.73
C ASP A 265 -7.21 -5.72 -31.57
N ALA A 266 -6.96 -6.39 -30.44
CA ALA A 266 -5.69 -7.07 -30.17
C ALA A 266 -5.52 -8.38 -30.97
N ARG A 267 -6.37 -8.65 -31.97
CA ARG A 267 -6.26 -9.84 -32.84
C ARG A 267 -6.60 -9.52 -34.29
N SER A 268 -5.73 -8.77 -34.97
CA SER A 268 -5.71 -8.87 -36.43
C SER A 268 -4.33 -8.64 -37.04
N SER A 269 -4.02 -9.54 -37.98
CA SER A 269 -2.95 -9.55 -38.98
C SER A 269 -1.50 -9.77 -38.53
N VAL A 270 -1.08 -11.02 -38.79
CA VAL A 270 0.29 -11.44 -39.08
C VAL A 270 0.87 -10.62 -40.24
N SER A 271 2.19 -10.43 -40.16
CA SER A 271 3.18 -9.93 -41.14
C SER A 271 3.21 -8.43 -41.44
N ASP A 272 4.26 -7.73 -41.00
CA ASP A 272 5.48 -7.66 -41.82
C ASP A 272 6.78 -7.32 -41.04
N SER A 273 7.85 -8.03 -41.41
CA SER A 273 9.31 -7.93 -41.21
C SER A 273 9.99 -7.36 -39.92
N SER A 274 10.54 -8.30 -39.13
CA SER A 274 11.96 -8.38 -38.74
C SER A 274 12.77 -7.10 -38.44
N LYS A 275 12.43 -6.38 -37.37
CA LYS A 275 13.50 -5.77 -36.56
C LYS A 275 13.84 -6.71 -35.43
N ALA A 276 15.07 -7.20 -35.40
CA ALA A 276 15.55 -8.00 -34.29
C ALA A 276 15.49 -7.16 -33.01
N LEU A 277 14.86 -7.69 -31.96
CA LEU A 277 14.90 -7.07 -30.64
C LEU A 277 16.37 -6.89 -30.22
N THR A 278 16.71 -5.69 -29.79
CA THR A 278 18.09 -5.34 -29.42
C THR A 278 18.12 -4.89 -27.97
N LEU A 279 19.02 -5.49 -27.18
CA LEU A 279 19.32 -5.01 -25.83
C LEU A 279 20.19 -3.75 -25.95
N GLU A 280 19.62 -2.59 -25.63
CA GLU A 280 20.29 -1.29 -25.79
C GLU A 280 21.19 -0.98 -24.59
N LYS A 281 20.67 -1.16 -23.37
CA LYS A 281 21.37 -0.79 -22.12
C LYS A 281 21.14 -1.84 -21.05
N ILE A 282 22.18 -2.04 -20.23
CA ILE A 282 22.13 -2.83 -19.00
C ILE A 282 22.44 -1.92 -17.83
N PHE A 283 21.59 -1.95 -16.81
CA PHE A 283 21.75 -1.16 -15.60
C PHE A 283 21.86 -2.05 -14.36
N LEU A 284 22.81 -1.71 -13.50
CA LEU A 284 23.07 -2.34 -12.21
C LEU A 284 22.76 -1.35 -11.09
N TYR A 285 22.17 -1.82 -10.00
CA TYR A 285 21.89 -0.97 -8.83
C TYR A 285 22.43 -1.67 -7.57
N PRO A 286 23.74 -1.56 -7.30
CA PRO A 286 24.37 -2.30 -6.21
C PRO A 286 23.71 -1.99 -4.86
N VAL A 287 23.54 -0.69 -4.58
CA VAL A 287 22.87 -0.20 -3.37
C VAL A 287 21.42 0.12 -3.68
N LYS A 288 20.50 -0.46 -2.89
CA LYS A 288 19.07 -0.18 -2.97
C LYS A 288 18.83 1.33 -2.87
N SER A 289 17.97 1.85 -3.75
CA SER A 289 17.57 3.26 -3.79
C SER A 289 18.62 4.28 -4.26
N CYS A 290 19.85 3.85 -4.56
CA CYS A 290 20.89 4.72 -5.14
C CYS A 290 20.88 4.68 -6.68
N ARG A 291 21.76 5.45 -7.35
CA ARG A 291 21.84 5.51 -8.82
C ARG A 291 22.25 4.19 -9.47
N ALA A 292 21.98 4.12 -10.78
CA ALA A 292 22.40 3.02 -11.63
C ALA A 292 23.88 3.12 -12.02
N ILE A 293 24.46 1.97 -12.37
CA ILE A 293 25.67 1.84 -13.18
C ILE A 293 25.23 1.30 -14.54
N GLU A 294 25.51 2.03 -15.62
CA GLU A 294 25.29 1.55 -16.98
C GLU A 294 26.49 0.69 -17.42
N VAL A 295 26.23 -0.54 -17.87
CA VAL A 295 27.27 -1.50 -18.28
C VAL A 295 26.97 -2.08 -19.66
N LYS A 296 28.02 -2.49 -20.37
CA LYS A 296 27.89 -3.12 -21.70
C LYS A 296 27.59 -4.62 -21.62
N GLN A 297 28.14 -5.28 -20.61
CA GLN A 297 27.98 -6.70 -20.32
C GLN A 297 28.11 -6.93 -18.82
N TRP A 298 27.49 -7.98 -18.30
CA TRP A 298 27.59 -8.32 -16.88
C TRP A 298 27.29 -9.79 -16.62
N THR A 299 27.79 -10.32 -15.50
CA THR A 299 27.63 -11.72 -15.10
C THR A 299 26.30 -11.95 -14.38
N LEU A 300 25.59 -13.01 -14.77
CA LEU A 300 24.37 -13.46 -14.11
C LEU A 300 24.70 -14.45 -12.97
N CYS A 301 23.94 -14.38 -11.89
CA CYS A 301 24.02 -15.28 -10.74
C CYS A 301 22.61 -15.74 -10.34
N GLU A 302 22.51 -16.63 -9.35
CA GLU A 302 21.22 -17.16 -8.90
C GLU A 302 20.24 -16.09 -8.41
N THR A 303 20.73 -14.92 -7.97
CA THR A 303 19.91 -13.84 -7.42
C THR A 303 19.57 -12.72 -8.41
N GLY A 304 20.17 -12.72 -9.60
CA GLY A 304 20.08 -11.60 -10.54
C GLY A 304 21.38 -11.31 -11.28
N LEU A 305 21.61 -10.05 -11.62
CA LEU A 305 22.93 -9.56 -12.01
C LEU A 305 23.87 -9.62 -10.79
N THR A 306 25.12 -10.03 -10.97
CA THR A 306 26.09 -10.14 -9.87
C THR A 306 26.25 -8.79 -9.16
N HIS A 307 26.25 -8.77 -7.82
CA HIS A 307 26.29 -7.55 -6.99
C HIS A 307 25.07 -6.62 -7.08
N ASP A 308 24.00 -7.01 -7.78
CA ASP A 308 22.81 -6.19 -7.91
C ASP A 308 21.91 -6.23 -6.67
N ARG A 309 21.54 -5.07 -6.13
CA ARG A 309 20.73 -4.92 -4.90
C ARG A 309 21.25 -5.79 -3.75
N MET A 310 22.57 -5.84 -3.56
CA MET A 310 23.22 -6.57 -2.46
C MET A 310 23.42 -5.70 -1.22
N TRP A 311 23.30 -4.38 -1.35
CA TRP A 311 23.42 -3.45 -0.22
C TRP A 311 22.15 -2.61 -0.02
N MET A 312 21.91 -2.19 1.22
CA MET A 312 20.89 -1.23 1.58
C MET A 312 21.40 -0.30 2.67
N ILE A 313 20.87 0.93 2.70
CA ILE A 313 21.16 1.88 3.77
C ILE A 313 20.06 1.80 4.82
N VAL A 314 20.44 1.74 6.08
CA VAL A 314 19.52 1.68 7.23
C VAL A 314 19.80 2.84 8.18
N ASN A 315 18.79 3.30 8.90
CA ASN A 315 18.99 4.24 10.00
C ASN A 315 19.44 3.52 11.29
N ASP A 316 19.67 4.29 12.35
CA ASP A 316 19.98 3.83 13.71
C ASP A 316 18.95 2.90 14.36
N TYR A 317 17.71 2.92 13.89
CA TYR A 317 16.66 1.99 14.30
C TYR A 317 16.61 0.70 13.46
N GLY A 318 17.55 0.50 12.53
CA GLY A 318 17.58 -0.69 11.65
C GLY A 318 16.45 -0.70 10.62
N VAL A 319 15.92 0.46 10.24
CA VAL A 319 14.89 0.60 9.20
C VAL A 319 15.56 0.94 7.87
N CYS A 320 15.29 0.14 6.84
CA CYS A 320 15.77 0.41 5.49
C CYS A 320 15.24 1.75 4.96
N LEU A 321 16.16 2.60 4.52
CA LEU A 321 15.87 3.84 3.83
C LEU A 321 15.48 3.53 2.37
N THR A 322 14.55 4.32 1.83
CA THR A 322 14.08 4.16 0.45
C THR A 322 14.08 5.49 -0.24
N GLN A 323 14.37 5.53 -1.54
CA GLN A 323 14.43 6.79 -2.31
C GLN A 323 13.12 7.59 -2.23
N LYS A 324 11.97 6.92 -2.05
CA LYS A 324 10.65 7.56 -1.87
C LYS A 324 10.56 8.43 -0.61
N ARG A 325 11.25 8.02 0.46
CA ARG A 325 11.27 8.70 1.75
C ARG A 325 12.50 9.59 1.88
N GLU A 326 13.63 9.14 1.34
CA GLU A 326 14.91 9.83 1.35
C GLU A 326 15.41 10.05 -0.06
N ASN A 327 15.00 11.17 -0.65
CA ASN A 327 15.31 11.46 -2.05
C ASN A 327 16.82 11.69 -2.28
N LEU A 328 17.57 12.11 -1.26
CA LEU A 328 19.02 12.33 -1.34
C LEU A 328 19.79 11.07 -1.76
N LEU A 329 19.22 9.88 -1.56
CA LEU A 329 19.80 8.63 -2.07
C LEU A 329 19.96 8.63 -3.61
N ALA A 330 19.16 9.44 -4.32
CA ALA A 330 19.30 9.65 -5.77
C ALA A 330 20.61 10.33 -6.18
N LEU A 331 21.32 10.97 -5.23
CA LEU A 331 22.57 11.68 -5.49
C LEU A 331 23.81 10.80 -5.27
N ILE A 332 23.65 9.63 -4.64
CA ILE A 332 24.75 8.69 -4.43
C ILE A 332 24.97 7.91 -5.73
N GLN A 333 26.16 8.05 -6.31
CA GLN A 333 26.61 7.34 -7.50
C GLN A 333 27.49 6.15 -7.09
N PRO A 334 27.03 4.91 -7.27
CA PRO A 334 27.87 3.73 -7.09
C PRO A 334 28.78 3.51 -8.31
N SER A 335 29.94 2.90 -8.10
CA SER A 335 30.77 2.28 -9.13
C SER A 335 31.38 0.97 -8.60
N ILE A 336 31.61 -0.01 -9.48
CA ILE A 336 32.17 -1.31 -9.10
C ILE A 336 33.43 -1.55 -9.92
N ASP A 337 34.52 -1.86 -9.23
CA ASP A 337 35.75 -2.36 -9.81
C ASP A 337 35.93 -3.83 -9.41
N LEU A 338 35.78 -4.73 -10.38
CA LEU A 338 35.89 -6.17 -10.17
C LEU A 338 37.35 -6.63 -10.02
N GLU A 339 38.31 -5.90 -10.58
CA GLU A 339 39.74 -6.23 -10.49
C GLU A 339 40.29 -5.81 -9.12
N ALA A 340 39.93 -4.61 -8.67
CA ALA A 340 40.26 -4.13 -7.32
C ALA A 340 39.41 -4.79 -6.22
N GLY A 341 38.25 -5.37 -6.59
CA GLY A 341 37.34 -5.99 -5.63
C GLY A 341 36.61 -4.96 -4.76
N THR A 342 36.29 -3.78 -5.31
CA THR A 342 35.73 -2.65 -4.54
C THR A 342 34.43 -2.10 -5.14
N LEU A 343 33.51 -1.70 -4.26
CA LEU A 343 32.35 -0.86 -4.53
C LEU A 343 32.65 0.53 -4.00
N THR A 344 32.63 1.54 -4.85
CA THR A 344 32.80 2.94 -4.44
C THR A 344 31.45 3.65 -4.46
N LEU A 345 31.15 4.38 -3.39
CA LEU A 345 30.00 5.28 -3.31
C LEU A 345 30.52 6.70 -3.37
N GLU A 346 30.02 7.48 -4.32
CA GLU A 346 30.43 8.86 -4.53
C GLU A 346 29.24 9.82 -4.47
N SER A 347 29.48 11.02 -3.94
CA SER A 347 28.56 12.13 -4.01
C SER A 347 29.34 13.44 -4.15
N GLU A 348 28.82 14.37 -4.95
CA GLU A 348 29.43 15.69 -5.19
C GLU A 348 29.68 16.47 -3.89
N SER A 349 28.82 16.29 -2.87
CA SER A 349 28.91 17.04 -1.61
C SER A 349 29.83 16.40 -0.56
N CYS A 350 30.17 15.12 -0.68
CA CYS A 350 30.89 14.36 0.37
C CYS A 350 32.06 13.52 -0.16
N GLY A 351 32.44 13.65 -1.43
CA GLY A 351 33.51 12.86 -2.04
C GLY A 351 33.12 11.39 -2.17
N SER A 352 34.07 10.47 -1.97
CA SER A 352 33.86 9.04 -2.17
C SER A 352 34.27 8.17 -0.97
N VAL A 353 33.65 7.00 -0.87
CA VAL A 353 33.99 5.95 0.10
C VAL A 353 33.99 4.58 -0.56
N GLU A 354 34.99 3.77 -0.24
CA GLU A 354 35.17 2.42 -0.77
C GLU A 354 34.64 1.35 0.20
N VAL A 355 34.06 0.30 -0.37
CA VAL A 355 33.47 -0.85 0.31
C VAL A 355 33.99 -2.13 -0.37
N PRO A 356 34.63 -3.07 0.35
CA PRO A 356 35.08 -4.33 -0.25
C PRO A 356 33.92 -5.17 -0.81
N LEU A 357 34.11 -5.74 -2.01
CA LEU A 357 33.16 -6.65 -2.66
C LEU A 357 33.21 -8.06 -2.07
N ASN A 358 34.31 -8.49 -1.47
CA ASN A 358 34.45 -9.82 -0.86
C ASN A 358 34.10 -9.78 0.64
N ALA A 359 33.40 -10.81 1.11
CA ALA A 359 32.96 -10.93 2.51
C ALA A 359 34.03 -11.56 3.42
N ASP A 360 35.12 -12.08 2.85
CA ASP A 360 36.21 -12.72 3.58
C ASP A 360 37.22 -11.72 4.16
N ASP A 361 37.19 -10.45 3.71
CA ASP A 361 37.87 -9.33 4.38
C ASP A 361 37.05 -8.88 5.60
N ARG A 362 36.85 -9.82 6.53
CA ARG A 362 36.19 -9.55 7.80
C ARG A 362 36.97 -8.47 8.53
N ILE A 363 36.36 -7.30 8.70
CA ILE A 363 36.76 -6.41 9.78
C ILE A 363 36.27 -7.09 11.06
N ASP A 364 37.23 -7.63 11.82
CA ASP A 364 37.02 -8.31 13.10
C ASP A 364 36.10 -7.45 13.98
N GLY A 365 34.84 -7.89 14.19
CA GLY A 365 33.81 -7.12 14.91
C GLY A 365 32.44 -6.92 14.24
N SER A 366 32.18 -7.49 13.06
CA SER A 366 30.86 -7.37 12.39
C SER A 366 29.71 -7.98 13.22
N VAL A 367 28.77 -7.15 13.67
CA VAL A 367 27.57 -7.57 14.40
C VAL A 367 26.50 -8.05 13.41
N ASP A 368 25.88 -9.20 13.67
CA ASP A 368 24.67 -9.63 12.97
C ASP A 368 23.52 -8.65 13.29
N ILE A 369 23.18 -7.79 12.34
CA ILE A 369 22.05 -6.86 12.51
C ILE A 369 20.79 -7.52 11.95
N ASN A 370 19.82 -7.77 12.82
CA ASN A 370 18.46 -8.11 12.43
C ASN A 370 17.77 -6.85 11.87
N VAL A 371 17.82 -6.64 10.56
CA VAL A 371 17.23 -5.47 9.91
C VAL A 371 15.73 -5.70 9.66
N CYS A 372 14.92 -4.70 10.00
CA CYS A 372 13.47 -4.74 9.86
C CYS A 372 13.07 -4.11 8.50
N GLU A 373 12.48 -4.88 7.57
CA GLU A 373 11.79 -4.26 6.43
C GLU A 373 10.60 -3.43 6.93
N SER A 374 10.47 -2.19 6.46
CA SER A 374 9.39 -1.29 6.87
C SER A 374 7.98 -1.83 6.51
N LYS A 375 6.97 -1.22 7.15
CA LYS A 375 5.51 -1.50 7.27
C LYS A 375 4.67 -2.03 6.08
N VAL A 376 5.22 -2.45 4.95
CA VAL A 376 4.43 -3.02 3.82
C VAL A 376 4.95 -4.39 3.31
N CYS A 377 6.09 -4.92 3.78
CA CYS A 377 6.45 -6.31 3.46
C CYS A 377 6.87 -7.21 4.62
N GLY A 378 7.09 -6.68 5.83
CA GLY A 378 7.16 -7.49 7.07
C GLY A 378 8.26 -8.56 7.15
N ASP A 379 9.12 -8.69 6.13
CA ASP A 379 10.14 -9.73 6.11
C ASP A 379 11.44 -9.18 6.74
N ARG A 380 12.00 -9.90 7.71
CA ARG A 380 13.30 -9.53 8.30
C ARG A 380 14.41 -9.97 7.34
N VAL A 381 15.39 -9.10 7.14
CA VAL A 381 16.58 -9.43 6.33
C VAL A 381 17.80 -9.32 7.21
N SER A 382 18.61 -10.39 7.24
CA SER A 382 19.91 -10.40 7.90
C SER A 382 21.00 -9.87 6.96
N GLY A 383 21.96 -9.16 7.54
CA GLY A 383 23.10 -8.63 6.82
C GLY A 383 24.18 -8.10 7.76
N TYR A 384 25.33 -7.80 7.17
CA TYR A 384 26.52 -7.33 7.88
C TYR A 384 26.73 -5.84 7.62
N ASP A 385 27.15 -5.12 8.65
CA ASP A 385 27.57 -3.73 8.54
C ASP A 385 28.88 -3.62 7.74
N CYS A 386 28.93 -2.70 6.77
CA CYS A 386 30.12 -2.41 5.97
C CYS A 386 31.15 -1.52 6.69
N GLY A 387 30.92 -1.20 7.97
CA GLY A 387 31.92 -0.65 8.87
C GLY A 387 31.85 0.86 9.07
N GLU A 388 32.58 1.32 10.08
CA GLU A 388 32.48 2.69 10.61
C GLU A 388 32.84 3.76 9.58
N LYS A 389 33.83 3.50 8.70
CA LYS A 389 34.23 4.44 7.64
C LYS A 389 33.05 4.77 6.71
N VAL A 390 32.28 3.74 6.31
CA VAL A 390 31.12 3.88 5.42
C VAL A 390 29.94 4.51 6.15
N SER A 391 29.70 4.09 7.40
CA SER A 391 28.64 4.67 8.24
C SER A 391 28.88 6.16 8.49
N LYS A 392 30.12 6.58 8.75
CA LYS A 392 30.49 7.98 8.93
C LYS A 392 30.23 8.79 7.67
N TRP A 393 30.70 8.32 6.51
CA TRP A 393 30.48 8.99 5.23
C TRP A 393 28.99 9.15 4.91
N LEU A 394 28.19 8.10 5.09
CA LEU A 394 26.75 8.17 4.87
C LEU A 394 26.05 9.12 5.86
N SER A 395 26.49 9.12 7.12
CA SER A 395 25.90 9.97 8.16
C SER A 395 26.22 11.45 7.95
N GLU A 396 27.42 11.76 7.45
CA GLU A 396 27.80 13.12 7.01
C GLU A 396 26.97 13.55 5.81
N PHE A 397 26.76 12.67 4.82
CA PHE A 397 25.97 12.96 3.64
C PHE A 397 24.47 13.16 3.94
N LEU A 398 23.85 12.30 4.75
CA LEU A 398 22.41 12.36 5.06
C LEU A 398 22.08 13.28 6.24
N GLY A 399 23.07 13.71 7.04
CA GLY A 399 22.88 14.56 8.21
C GLY A 399 22.33 13.85 9.45
N TYR A 400 22.24 12.52 9.43
CA TYR A 400 21.84 11.70 10.57
C TYR A 400 22.47 10.31 10.53
N LYS A 401 22.50 9.64 11.69
CA LYS A 401 23.18 8.35 11.86
C LYS A 401 22.57 7.26 10.97
N CYS A 402 23.40 6.65 10.13
CA CYS A 402 22.99 5.56 9.24
C CYS A 402 24.15 4.61 8.91
N TYR A 403 23.81 3.45 8.37
CA TYR A 403 24.75 2.35 8.11
C TYR A 403 24.48 1.72 6.74
N LEU A 404 25.53 1.25 6.10
CA LEU A 404 25.42 0.43 4.90
C LEU A 404 25.42 -1.03 5.31
N ILE A 405 24.34 -1.74 4.99
CA ILE A 405 24.20 -3.16 5.29
C ILE A 405 24.31 -3.95 3.99
N ARG A 406 25.22 -4.93 3.98
CA ARG A 406 25.34 -5.94 2.93
C ARG A 406 24.49 -7.14 3.29
N LYS A 407 23.67 -7.62 2.36
CA LYS A 407 22.84 -8.82 2.55
C LYS A 407 23.73 -10.06 2.76
N ASN A 408 23.36 -10.92 3.71
CA ASN A 408 23.97 -12.24 3.87
C ASN A 408 23.58 -13.17 2.69
N ASN A 409 24.39 -14.20 2.42
CA ASN A 409 24.14 -15.17 1.34
C ASN A 409 22.94 -16.09 1.63
N GLU A 410 22.29 -15.98 2.79
CA GLU A 410 21.07 -16.71 3.09
C GLU A 410 19.91 -16.24 2.20
N THR A 411 19.34 -17.19 1.47
CA THR A 411 18.46 -16.97 0.32
C THR A 411 17.06 -16.54 0.75
N ARG A 412 16.52 -15.48 0.13
CA ARG A 412 15.10 -15.09 0.24
C ARG A 412 14.37 -15.75 -0.93
N PHE A 413 13.35 -16.56 -0.66
CA PHE A 413 12.47 -17.07 -1.72
C PHE A 413 11.41 -16.02 -2.08
N ALA A 414 11.15 -15.83 -3.37
CA ALA A 414 9.99 -15.07 -3.82
C ALA A 414 8.69 -15.67 -3.24
N LYS A 415 7.80 -14.84 -2.67
CA LYS A 415 6.47 -15.30 -2.21
C LYS A 415 5.69 -15.86 -3.42
N LYS A 416 5.15 -17.08 -3.31
CA LYS A 416 4.27 -17.70 -4.30
C LYS A 416 3.14 -16.72 -4.68
N ARG A 417 3.15 -16.17 -5.89
CA ARG A 417 1.92 -15.71 -6.54
C ARG A 417 1.17 -16.96 -6.99
N LYS A 418 -0.11 -17.09 -6.63
CA LYS A 418 -0.93 -18.30 -6.80
C LYS A 418 -1.17 -18.76 -8.26
N GLU A 419 -0.57 -18.12 -9.26
CA GLU A 419 -0.93 -18.33 -10.68
C GLU A 419 0.21 -18.83 -11.59
N ILE A 420 1.39 -19.16 -11.06
CA ILE A 420 2.46 -19.74 -11.89
C ILE A 420 2.96 -21.03 -11.23
N GLU A 421 2.33 -22.16 -11.56
CA GLU A 421 2.69 -23.50 -11.05
C GLU A 421 4.10 -23.99 -11.46
N ASN A 422 4.86 -23.23 -12.28
CA ASN A 422 6.14 -23.68 -12.84
C ASN A 422 7.37 -22.81 -12.51
N CYS A 423 7.32 -21.92 -11.51
CA CYS A 423 8.50 -21.14 -11.06
C CYS A 423 8.71 -21.24 -9.54
N SER A 424 8.80 -22.46 -9.02
CA SER A 424 9.28 -22.72 -7.66
C SER A 424 10.81 -22.59 -7.62
N ASN A 425 11.32 -21.70 -6.74
CA ASN A 425 12.74 -21.51 -6.36
C ASN A 425 13.49 -20.34 -7.01
N GLN A 426 12.90 -19.14 -7.06
CA GLN A 426 13.68 -17.92 -7.35
C GLN A 426 14.22 -17.29 -6.05
N THR A 427 15.55 -17.23 -5.96
CA THR A 427 16.25 -16.48 -4.91
C THR A 427 16.27 -15.00 -5.26
N LEU A 428 15.78 -14.15 -4.37
CA LEU A 428 15.82 -12.70 -4.52
C LEU A 428 16.91 -12.09 -3.63
N ALA A 429 17.63 -11.08 -4.14
CA ALA A 429 18.48 -10.20 -3.34
C ALA A 429 17.60 -9.23 -2.51
N LEU A 430 17.88 -7.92 -2.51
CA LEU A 430 17.04 -6.89 -1.87
C LEU A 430 16.01 -6.27 -2.86
N THR A 431 15.65 -6.99 -3.93
CA THR A 431 14.68 -6.54 -4.94
C THR A 431 13.23 -6.60 -4.42
N ASN A 432 12.36 -5.74 -4.97
CA ASN A 432 10.98 -5.59 -4.45
C ASN A 432 9.99 -6.65 -4.96
N GLY A 433 10.29 -7.39 -6.04
CA GLY A 433 9.30 -8.31 -6.62
C GLY A 433 9.80 -9.26 -7.70
N ALA A 434 10.84 -8.89 -8.46
CA ALA A 434 11.50 -9.75 -9.45
C ALA A 434 13.01 -9.52 -9.46
N GLN A 435 13.76 -10.47 -10.02
CA GLN A 435 15.24 -10.37 -10.15
C GLN A 435 15.66 -9.28 -11.14
N TYR A 436 14.84 -9.05 -12.17
CA TYR A 436 15.12 -8.09 -13.23
C TYR A 436 13.87 -7.28 -13.52
N LEU A 437 14.07 -6.02 -13.92
CA LEU A 437 13.04 -5.20 -14.54
C LEU A 437 13.45 -4.88 -15.98
N MET A 438 12.54 -5.09 -16.93
CA MET A 438 12.73 -4.74 -18.34
C MET A 438 11.83 -3.58 -18.73
N LEU A 439 12.33 -2.71 -19.60
CA LEU A 439 11.56 -1.66 -20.28
C LEU A 439 11.86 -1.70 -21.78
N THR A 440 10.91 -1.24 -22.58
CA THR A 440 11.12 -1.03 -24.01
C THR A 440 11.22 0.46 -24.34
N SER A 441 12.12 0.79 -25.27
CA SER A 441 12.35 2.17 -25.68
C SER A 441 11.14 2.77 -26.39
N SER A 442 10.30 1.94 -27.02
CA SER A 442 9.01 2.33 -27.61
C SER A 442 7.99 2.75 -26.55
N SER A 443 7.83 1.98 -25.46
CA SER A 443 6.93 2.34 -24.35
C SER A 443 7.37 3.62 -23.64
N VAL A 444 8.68 3.79 -23.44
CA VAL A 444 9.22 5.02 -22.81
C VAL A 444 8.99 6.25 -23.69
N LYS A 445 9.20 6.15 -25.01
CA LYS A 445 8.92 7.24 -25.95
C LYS A 445 7.44 7.62 -25.97
N PHE A 446 6.56 6.63 -26.03
CA PHE A 446 5.12 6.87 -25.95
C PHE A 446 4.74 7.64 -24.68
N LEU A 447 5.27 7.21 -23.52
CA LEU A 447 5.05 7.90 -22.26
C LEU A 447 5.61 9.33 -22.26
N GLN A 448 6.82 9.51 -22.80
CA GLN A 448 7.45 10.82 -22.94
C GLN A 448 6.59 11.78 -23.77
N GLU A 449 6.08 11.33 -24.91
CA GLU A 449 5.20 12.12 -25.79
C GLU A 449 3.88 12.47 -25.08
N LYS A 450 3.29 11.51 -24.36
CA LYS A 450 2.06 11.74 -23.58
C LYS A 450 2.29 12.75 -22.45
N ILE A 451 3.41 12.67 -21.73
CA ILE A 451 3.77 13.64 -20.69
C ILE A 451 3.98 15.03 -21.32
N ASN A 452 4.79 15.11 -22.37
CA ASN A 452 5.19 16.39 -22.94
C ASN A 452 4.06 17.10 -23.70
N SER A 453 3.04 16.37 -24.17
CA SER A 453 1.83 16.95 -24.76
C SER A 453 0.84 17.51 -23.72
N GLN A 454 0.99 17.12 -22.45
CA GLN A 454 0.15 17.58 -21.33
C GLN A 454 0.79 18.74 -20.53
N LEU A 455 2.00 19.18 -20.91
CA LEU A 455 2.67 20.32 -20.27
C LEU A 455 2.13 21.65 -20.83
N SER A 456 1.94 22.64 -19.96
CA SER A 456 1.76 24.04 -20.37
C SER A 456 3.02 24.56 -21.06
N GLU A 457 2.92 25.65 -21.83
CA GLU A 457 4.04 26.22 -22.62
C GLU A 457 5.30 26.51 -21.77
N ASP A 458 5.14 26.74 -20.46
CA ASP A 458 6.22 27.06 -19.52
C ASP A 458 6.84 25.82 -18.83
N GLY A 459 6.34 24.61 -19.09
CA GLY A 459 6.77 23.38 -18.43
C GLY A 459 8.05 22.77 -19.04
N SER A 460 9.03 22.40 -18.20
CA SER A 460 10.22 21.68 -18.66
C SER A 460 9.85 20.28 -19.16
N LYS A 461 10.15 20.00 -20.45
CA LYS A 461 9.95 18.68 -21.05
C LYS A 461 10.82 17.63 -20.35
N LEU A 462 10.25 16.47 -20.06
CA LEU A 462 11.01 15.34 -19.55
C LEU A 462 11.80 14.67 -20.67
N GLY A 463 13.09 14.40 -20.39
CA GLY A 463 13.99 13.72 -21.32
C GLY A 463 13.79 12.19 -21.32
N PHE A 464 14.16 11.54 -22.42
CA PHE A 464 14.04 10.08 -22.56
C PHE A 464 14.88 9.35 -21.49
N ASP A 465 16.17 9.67 -21.40
CA ASP A 465 17.09 9.06 -20.41
C ASP A 465 16.74 9.44 -18.96
N GLU A 466 15.98 10.51 -18.76
CA GLU A 466 15.48 10.89 -17.45
C GLU A 466 14.34 9.96 -17.02
N ILE A 467 13.42 9.66 -17.94
CA ILE A 467 12.33 8.70 -17.69
C ILE A 467 12.91 7.30 -17.49
N VAL A 468 13.85 6.84 -18.33
CA VAL A 468 14.50 5.52 -18.17
C VAL A 468 15.12 5.37 -16.77
N ASP A 469 15.89 6.36 -16.33
CA ASP A 469 16.55 6.37 -15.02
C ASP A 469 15.54 6.28 -13.86
N ARG A 470 14.45 7.04 -13.94
CA ARG A 470 13.37 7.04 -12.92
C ARG A 470 12.69 5.67 -12.77
N PHE A 471 12.53 4.92 -13.86
CA PHE A 471 11.87 3.60 -13.81
C PHE A 471 12.76 2.48 -13.28
N ARG A 472 14.08 2.71 -13.25
CA ARG A 472 15.08 1.83 -12.65
C ARG A 472 15.10 0.42 -13.23
N CYS A 473 14.92 0.28 -14.55
CA CYS A 473 15.03 -1.00 -15.23
C CYS A 473 16.46 -1.53 -15.20
N ASN A 474 16.61 -2.84 -15.33
CA ASN A 474 17.87 -3.53 -15.58
C ASN A 474 18.18 -3.64 -17.07
N PHE A 475 17.15 -3.84 -17.88
CA PHE A 475 17.29 -4.05 -19.31
C PHE A 475 16.42 -3.05 -20.06
N LEU A 476 17.02 -2.30 -20.97
CA LEU A 476 16.31 -1.47 -21.94
C LEU A 476 16.41 -2.14 -23.31
N VAL A 477 15.27 -2.41 -23.94
CA VAL A 477 15.17 -3.14 -25.21
C VAL A 477 14.50 -2.29 -26.28
N SER A 478 14.95 -2.39 -27.52
CA SER A 478 14.29 -1.77 -28.67
C SER A 478 14.00 -2.77 -29.79
N GLY A 479 13.31 -2.31 -30.83
CA GLY A 479 12.90 -3.14 -31.97
C GLY A 479 11.47 -3.69 -31.88
N CYS A 480 10.68 -3.27 -30.90
CA CYS A 480 9.27 -3.63 -30.72
C CYS A 480 8.35 -2.41 -30.73
N LYS A 481 7.04 -2.64 -30.84
CA LYS A 481 6.00 -1.62 -30.65
C LYS A 481 5.88 -1.27 -29.16
N ALA A 482 5.23 -0.15 -28.85
CA ALA A 482 4.97 0.23 -27.47
C ALA A 482 4.06 -0.83 -26.81
N PHE A 483 4.38 -1.19 -25.57
CA PHE A 483 3.67 -2.15 -24.72
C PHE A 483 3.68 -3.61 -25.23
N GLU A 484 4.46 -3.92 -26.27
CA GLU A 484 4.56 -5.29 -26.79
C GLU A 484 5.14 -6.24 -25.73
N GLU A 485 5.98 -5.72 -24.84
CA GLU A 485 6.58 -6.47 -23.73
C GLU A 485 5.57 -7.05 -22.74
N GLU A 486 4.35 -6.53 -22.69
CA GLU A 486 3.30 -7.02 -21.79
C GLU A 486 2.82 -8.43 -22.18
N SER A 487 2.97 -8.78 -23.45
CA SER A 487 2.58 -10.10 -23.99
C SER A 487 3.69 -11.15 -23.89
N TRP A 488 4.92 -10.75 -23.56
CA TRP A 488 6.07 -11.65 -23.57
C TRP A 488 6.02 -12.62 -22.39
N SER A 489 6.11 -13.91 -22.68
CA SER A 489 6.23 -14.95 -21.64
C SER A 489 7.67 -15.42 -21.42
N LYS A 490 8.49 -15.35 -22.47
CA LYS A 490 9.88 -15.83 -22.51
C LYS A 490 10.70 -14.92 -23.40
N ILE A 491 11.93 -14.62 -22.97
CA ILE A 491 12.86 -13.78 -23.73
C ILE A 491 14.19 -14.51 -23.82
N PHE A 492 14.83 -14.46 -24.99
CA PHE A 492 16.15 -15.03 -25.22
C PHE A 492 17.11 -13.91 -25.57
N ILE A 493 18.05 -13.62 -24.66
CA ILE A 493 19.13 -12.67 -24.93
C ILE A 493 20.35 -13.49 -25.36
N ARG A 494 20.90 -13.15 -26.54
CA ARG A 494 22.02 -13.87 -27.14
C ARG A 494 23.19 -12.94 -27.39
N ASN A 495 24.39 -13.46 -27.22
CA ASN A 495 25.61 -12.90 -27.80
C ASN A 495 26.27 -13.96 -28.70
N GLN A 496 27.50 -13.71 -29.16
CA GLN A 496 28.20 -14.64 -30.05
C GLN A 496 28.49 -16.01 -29.41
N ALA A 497 28.57 -16.09 -28.08
CA ALA A 497 29.01 -17.28 -27.35
C ALA A 497 27.88 -17.98 -26.58
N ASN A 498 26.84 -17.25 -26.16
CA ASN A 498 25.84 -17.72 -25.19
C ASN A 498 24.43 -17.26 -25.57
N VAL A 499 23.44 -18.08 -25.18
CA VAL A 499 22.02 -17.74 -25.22
C VAL A 499 21.44 -17.93 -23.82
N VAL A 500 20.91 -16.86 -23.24
CA VAL A 500 20.27 -16.87 -21.92
C VAL A 500 18.78 -16.73 -22.08
N LYS A 501 18.03 -17.60 -21.40
CA LYS A 501 16.57 -17.60 -21.37
C LYS A 501 16.06 -16.92 -20.08
N PHE A 502 15.20 -15.93 -20.24
CA PHE A 502 14.48 -15.26 -19.17
C PHE A 502 13.00 -15.63 -19.22
N MET A 503 12.38 -15.76 -18.05
CA MET A 503 10.95 -16.00 -17.90
C MET A 503 10.28 -14.71 -17.41
N CYS A 504 9.20 -14.29 -18.06
CA CYS A 504 8.46 -13.12 -17.64
C CYS A 504 7.48 -13.50 -16.51
N SER A 505 7.67 -12.92 -15.32
CA SER A 505 6.85 -13.18 -14.14
C SER A 505 5.60 -12.28 -14.03
N GLY A 506 5.38 -11.42 -15.02
CA GLY A 506 4.26 -10.48 -15.10
C GLY A 506 4.69 -9.00 -15.07
N LEU A 507 3.70 -8.12 -15.14
CA LEU A 507 3.89 -6.68 -15.15
C LEU A 507 4.37 -6.16 -13.80
N SER A 508 5.15 -5.08 -13.82
CA SER A 508 5.65 -4.45 -12.60
C SER A 508 4.93 -3.13 -12.34
N ASN A 509 4.28 -3.07 -11.19
CA ASN A 509 3.54 -1.91 -10.73
C ASN A 509 4.47 -0.73 -10.41
N ARG A 510 3.98 0.48 -10.65
CA ARG A 510 4.72 1.72 -10.43
C ARG A 510 4.33 2.38 -9.11
N CYS A 511 5.31 2.98 -8.44
CA CYS A 511 5.08 3.75 -7.20
C CYS A 511 5.79 5.10 -7.30
N SER A 512 5.55 5.98 -6.32
CA SER A 512 6.11 7.34 -6.27
C SER A 512 7.64 7.45 -6.24
N MET A 513 8.37 6.34 -6.27
CA MET A 513 9.82 6.34 -6.45
C MET A 513 10.21 6.92 -7.81
N ILE A 514 9.42 6.65 -8.86
CA ILE A 514 9.69 7.14 -10.23
C ILE A 514 9.49 8.67 -10.37
N CYS A 515 8.92 9.31 -9.34
CA CYS A 515 8.75 10.76 -9.30
C CYS A 515 9.98 11.51 -8.79
N VAL A 516 11.00 10.79 -8.29
CA VAL A 516 12.26 11.38 -7.83
C VAL A 516 13.23 11.41 -9.00
N ASP A 517 13.76 12.58 -9.31
CA ASP A 517 14.74 12.74 -10.37
C ASP A 517 16.19 12.56 -9.89
N LYS A 518 17.11 12.70 -10.83
CA LYS A 518 18.57 12.60 -10.64
C LYS A 518 19.10 13.60 -9.62
N THR A 519 18.44 14.73 -9.42
CA THR A 519 18.84 15.76 -8.45
C THR A 519 18.24 15.53 -7.05
N GLY A 520 17.44 14.49 -6.88
CA GLY A 520 16.70 14.23 -5.63
C GLY A 520 15.45 15.11 -5.49
N GLN A 521 15.09 15.90 -6.50
CA GLN A 521 13.83 16.63 -6.51
C GLN A 521 12.68 15.69 -6.85
N LYS A 522 11.52 15.96 -6.26
CA LYS A 522 10.33 15.12 -6.39
C LYS A 522 9.26 15.86 -7.17
N GLY A 523 8.94 15.34 -8.35
CA GLY A 523 7.88 15.85 -9.22
C GLY A 523 6.59 15.05 -9.14
N LEU A 524 5.67 15.37 -10.06
CA LEU A 524 4.42 14.64 -10.27
C LEU A 524 4.56 13.56 -11.36
N GLU A 525 5.33 13.87 -12.40
CA GLU A 525 5.59 12.96 -13.50
C GLU A 525 6.69 11.95 -13.16
N PRO A 526 6.68 10.77 -13.79
CA PRO A 526 5.72 10.26 -14.79
C PRO A 526 4.46 9.61 -14.21
N LEU A 527 4.29 9.59 -12.87
CA LEU A 527 3.21 8.83 -12.24
C LEU A 527 1.82 9.44 -12.51
N ARG A 528 1.73 10.77 -12.68
CA ARG A 528 0.48 11.45 -13.03
C ARG A 528 -0.04 10.95 -14.38
N THR A 529 0.77 11.01 -15.45
CA THR A 529 0.34 10.53 -16.78
C THR A 529 0.11 9.01 -16.83
N LEU A 530 0.81 8.22 -16.02
CA LEU A 530 0.52 6.78 -15.89
C LEU A 530 -0.83 6.48 -15.21
N GLY A 531 -1.36 7.42 -14.43
CA GLY A 531 -2.67 7.29 -13.78
C GLY A 531 -3.87 7.65 -14.66
N THR A 532 -3.62 8.15 -15.88
CA THR A 532 -4.62 8.51 -16.90
C THR A 532 -4.67 7.47 -18.01
#